data_AF-A0A7L2TA67-F1
#
_entry.id   AF-A0A7L2TA67-F1
#
_cell.length_a   1.000
_cell.length_b   1.000
_cell.length_c   1.000
_cell.angle_alpha   90.00
_cell.angle_beta   90.00
_cell.angle_gamma   90.00
#
_symmetry.space_group_name_H-M   'P 1'
#
loop_
_entity.id
_entity.type
_entity.pdbx_description
1 polymer ?
#
loop_
_entity_poly.entity_id
_entity_poly.type
_entity_poly.pdbx_seq_one_letter_code
_entity_poly.pdbx_strand_id
1 'polypeptide(L)'
;RKKLKSTSKYIYQTLFLNGENSDIKICALGEEWNLHKIYLCQSGYFSSMFSGSWKESSMNVIELEIPDQNIDIEALQVAFGSLYRDDVLINPSRVVALLAAACMLQLDGLIQQCGETMKETITAQTVCGYYNSAGTYGLDSVKKKCLEWLLNNLMTHQSVGLFKELSINLMKQLISSSNLFVLQVEMDVYTALKKWMFLQLVPSWNGSFKQVLSEADSWFAERRREFGGDVAFLESAQGNAFLPVFAHLRLQYIVSDLASARIVERDALLPSEWLSSVYKQQWFAMLRAEQDNDIGPQEINKEELEGNSMRCGRKLAKDGDYCWRWTGFNFGLDLLVTYTNRYIIFKRNTLNQPCSGSVSLQPRRSIAFRLRLASFDSSGKMICSRTTGYQILTLEKDQEQIVMNLDSRLLTFPLYICCNFLYTSPEKRAD
;
A
#
# COMPACT_ATOMS: atom_id res chain seq x y z
N ARG A 1 51.95 -5.70 17.52
CA ARG A 1 50.76 -6.48 17.92
C ARG A 1 49.97 -6.85 16.65
N LYS A 2 50.09 -8.08 16.14
CA LYS A 2 49.28 -8.56 15.00
C LYS A 2 47.82 -8.61 15.44
N LYS A 3 46.91 -7.90 14.77
CA LYS A 3 45.46 -8.07 14.97
C LYS A 3 45.14 -9.53 14.66
N LEU A 4 44.74 -10.31 15.67
CA LEU A 4 44.15 -11.63 15.46
C LEU A 4 42.96 -11.43 14.51
N LYS A 5 43.07 -11.96 13.29
CA LYS A 5 41.90 -12.12 12.42
C LYS A 5 40.93 -13.05 13.17
N SER A 6 39.64 -12.74 13.22
CA SER A 6 38.65 -13.68 13.76
C SER A 6 38.74 -14.98 12.98
N THR A 7 38.52 -16.13 13.63
CA THR A 7 38.55 -17.46 13.00
C THR A 7 37.68 -17.51 11.74
N SER A 8 36.48 -16.93 11.81
CA SER A 8 35.55 -16.76 10.69
C SER A 8 36.16 -16.02 9.48
N LYS A 9 36.89 -14.92 9.72
CA LYS A 9 37.59 -14.18 8.64
C LYS A 9 38.74 -14.98 8.02
N TYR A 10 39.43 -15.80 8.81
CA TYR A 10 40.47 -16.69 8.31
C TYR A 10 39.86 -17.80 7.45
N ILE A 11 38.81 -18.47 7.94
CA ILE A 11 38.07 -19.52 7.21
C ILE A 11 37.57 -18.99 5.86
N TYR A 12 36.90 -17.84 5.85
CA TYR A 12 36.37 -17.25 4.61
C TYR A 12 37.47 -16.92 3.60
N GLN A 13 38.61 -16.37 4.05
CA GLN A 13 39.71 -16.04 3.14
C GLN A 13 40.42 -17.29 2.61
N THR A 14 40.79 -18.20 3.50
CA THR A 14 41.66 -19.34 3.19
C THR A 14 40.89 -20.47 2.52
N LEU A 15 39.70 -20.82 3.03
CA LEU A 15 38.93 -21.93 2.48
C LEU A 15 38.07 -21.49 1.31
N PHE A 16 37.28 -20.43 1.46
CA PHE A 16 36.34 -20.03 0.39
C PHE A 16 37.00 -19.23 -0.73
N LEU A 17 37.70 -18.13 -0.43
CA LEU A 17 38.27 -17.28 -1.49
C LEU A 17 39.49 -17.91 -2.18
N ASN A 18 40.37 -18.58 -1.43
CA ASN A 18 41.55 -19.21 -2.01
C ASN A 18 41.30 -20.67 -2.47
N GLY A 19 40.23 -21.32 -2.01
CA GLY A 19 39.93 -22.71 -2.35
C GLY A 19 40.90 -23.74 -1.74
N GLU A 20 41.62 -23.39 -0.66
CA GLU A 20 42.66 -24.27 -0.11
C GLU A 20 42.07 -25.56 0.45
N ASN A 21 42.51 -26.71 -0.07
CA ASN A 21 42.04 -28.06 0.29
C ASN A 21 40.57 -28.35 -0.05
N SER A 22 40.02 -27.69 -1.07
CA SER A 22 38.69 -28.00 -1.61
C SER A 22 38.59 -29.47 -2.07
N ASP A 23 37.49 -30.14 -1.75
CA ASP A 23 37.19 -31.53 -2.14
C ASP A 23 36.10 -31.63 -3.22
N ILE A 24 35.57 -30.48 -3.68
CA ILE A 24 34.56 -30.40 -4.72
C ILE A 24 34.65 -29.09 -5.50
N LYS A 25 34.37 -29.15 -6.81
CA LYS A 25 34.19 -28.00 -7.69
C LYS A 25 32.73 -27.90 -8.12
N ILE A 26 32.13 -26.72 -7.98
CA ILE A 26 30.80 -26.41 -8.53
C ILE A 26 30.97 -25.50 -9.73
N CYS A 27 30.36 -25.85 -10.87
CA CYS A 27 30.39 -25.07 -12.10
C CYS A 27 28.99 -24.54 -12.40
N ALA A 28 28.82 -23.23 -12.56
CA ALA A 28 27.53 -22.61 -12.87
C ALA A 28 27.74 -21.29 -13.63
N LEU A 29 26.87 -20.96 -14.59
CA LEU A 29 26.94 -19.70 -15.35
C LEU A 29 28.31 -19.41 -15.99
N GLY A 30 29.08 -20.46 -16.33
CA GLY A 30 30.43 -20.33 -16.90
C GLY A 30 31.54 -20.05 -15.88
N GLU A 31 31.24 -20.02 -14.59
CA GLU A 31 32.18 -19.82 -13.50
C GLU A 31 32.40 -21.09 -12.68
N GLU A 32 33.55 -21.17 -12.00
CA GLU A 32 33.95 -22.33 -11.20
C GLU A 32 34.23 -21.92 -9.74
N TRP A 33 33.66 -22.67 -8.80
CA TRP A 33 33.91 -22.51 -7.36
C TRP A 33 34.55 -23.76 -6.76
N ASN A 34 35.75 -23.61 -6.21
CA ASN A 34 36.41 -24.66 -5.43
C ASN A 34 35.92 -24.60 -3.98
N LEU A 35 35.11 -25.57 -3.58
CA LEU A 35 34.36 -25.59 -2.32
C LEU A 35 34.64 -26.87 -1.52
N HIS A 36 33.97 -26.98 -0.38
CA HIS A 36 34.16 -28.05 0.58
C HIS A 36 32.80 -28.70 0.89
N LYS A 37 32.68 -30.02 0.70
CA LYS A 37 31.44 -30.77 0.95
C LYS A 37 30.92 -30.53 2.37
N ILE A 38 31.80 -30.48 3.37
CA ILE A 38 31.42 -30.24 4.78
C ILE A 38 30.67 -28.90 4.98
N TYR A 39 31.05 -27.85 4.25
CA TYR A 39 30.38 -26.55 4.33
C TYR A 39 29.11 -26.53 3.46
N LEU A 40 29.15 -27.15 2.28
CA LEU A 40 28.00 -27.27 1.39
C LEU A 40 26.84 -28.05 2.01
N CYS A 41 27.09 -29.09 2.81
CA CYS A 41 26.04 -29.85 3.50
C CYS A 41 25.20 -29.02 4.50
N GLN A 42 25.57 -27.77 4.79
CA GLN A 42 24.69 -26.84 5.54
C GLN A 42 23.51 -26.34 4.69
N SER A 43 23.61 -26.39 3.36
CA SER A 43 22.50 -26.14 2.43
C SER A 43 21.62 -27.38 2.32
N GLY A 44 20.29 -27.21 2.39
CA GLY A 44 19.36 -28.32 2.20
C GLY A 44 19.51 -29.00 0.83
N TYR A 45 19.80 -28.21 -0.20
CA TYR A 45 20.02 -28.68 -1.58
C TYR A 45 21.23 -29.61 -1.67
N PHE A 46 22.39 -29.16 -1.22
CA PHE A 46 23.62 -29.96 -1.28
C PHE A 46 23.65 -31.09 -0.28
N SER A 47 23.07 -30.90 0.93
CA SER A 47 22.88 -32.00 1.88
C SER A 47 22.12 -33.15 1.23
N SER A 48 21.02 -32.84 0.53
CA SER A 48 20.22 -33.84 -0.17
C SER A 48 21.00 -34.51 -1.30
N MET A 49 21.71 -33.72 -2.11
CA MET A 49 22.53 -34.19 -3.23
C MET A 49 23.67 -35.12 -2.79
N PHE A 50 24.33 -34.82 -1.67
CA PHE A 50 25.44 -35.63 -1.15
C PHE A 50 24.98 -36.80 -0.26
N SER A 51 23.75 -36.76 0.23
CA SER A 51 23.18 -37.85 1.01
C SER A 51 22.64 -38.99 0.13
N GLY A 52 23.09 -40.22 0.36
CA GLY A 52 22.51 -41.43 -0.27
C GLY A 52 23.34 -42.00 -1.43
N SER A 53 22.67 -42.74 -2.32
CA SER A 53 23.28 -43.50 -3.44
C SER A 53 23.30 -42.74 -4.78
N TRP A 54 23.20 -41.41 -4.75
CA TRP A 54 23.25 -40.58 -5.94
C TRP A 54 24.64 -40.59 -6.57
N LYS A 55 24.75 -40.50 -7.89
CA LYS A 55 26.04 -40.54 -8.60
C LYS A 55 26.96 -39.40 -8.15
N GLU A 56 26.35 -38.25 -7.87
CA GLU A 56 26.92 -36.99 -7.42
C GLU A 56 27.65 -37.10 -6.07
N SER A 57 27.24 -38.02 -5.20
CA SER A 57 27.90 -38.27 -3.90
C SER A 57 29.40 -38.58 -4.05
N SER A 58 29.76 -39.29 -5.12
CA SER A 58 31.13 -39.69 -5.46
C SER A 58 31.86 -38.72 -6.38
N MET A 59 31.16 -37.71 -6.92
CA MET A 59 31.75 -36.73 -7.83
C MET A 59 32.59 -35.68 -7.09
N ASN A 60 33.57 -35.14 -7.80
CA ASN A 60 34.41 -34.02 -7.39
C ASN A 60 34.18 -32.76 -8.23
N VAL A 61 33.34 -32.83 -9.27
CA VAL A 61 32.87 -31.71 -10.09
C VAL A 61 31.38 -31.85 -10.30
N ILE A 62 30.62 -30.76 -10.10
CA ILE A 62 29.17 -30.72 -10.31
C ILE A 62 28.82 -29.52 -11.18
N GLU A 63 28.08 -29.78 -12.25
CA GLU A 63 27.45 -28.73 -13.06
C GLU A 63 26.08 -28.39 -12.47
N LEU A 64 25.93 -27.15 -12.03
CA LEU A 64 24.70 -26.65 -11.41
C LEU A 64 23.88 -25.87 -12.44
N GLU A 65 22.71 -26.42 -12.77
CA GLU A 65 21.74 -25.73 -13.62
C GLU A 65 21.07 -24.58 -12.85
N ILE A 66 20.99 -23.40 -13.49
CA ILE A 66 20.39 -22.19 -12.91
C ILE A 66 19.13 -21.84 -13.72
N PRO A 67 17.95 -22.36 -13.33
CA PRO A 67 16.71 -22.12 -14.07
C PRO A 67 16.11 -20.73 -13.80
N ASP A 68 16.46 -20.09 -12.68
CA ASP A 68 15.95 -18.78 -12.30
C ASP A 68 16.85 -17.66 -12.87
N GLN A 69 16.28 -16.85 -13.76
CA GLN A 69 16.97 -15.74 -14.44
C GLN A 69 17.37 -14.60 -13.50
N ASN A 70 16.83 -14.56 -12.27
CA ASN A 70 17.24 -13.57 -11.28
C ASN A 70 18.57 -13.94 -10.60
N ILE A 71 19.04 -15.18 -10.74
CA ILE A 71 20.30 -15.64 -10.15
C ILE A 71 21.45 -15.26 -11.08
N ASP A 72 22.43 -14.55 -10.53
CA ASP A 72 23.68 -14.23 -11.21
C ASP A 72 24.92 -14.71 -10.44
N ILE A 73 26.08 -14.58 -11.06
CA ILE A 73 27.38 -15.03 -10.54
C ILE A 73 27.67 -14.43 -9.16
N GLU A 74 27.37 -13.15 -8.96
CA GLU A 74 27.63 -12.47 -7.69
C GLU A 74 26.72 -13.00 -6.58
N ALA A 75 25.44 -13.23 -6.90
CA ALA A 75 24.50 -13.85 -5.96
C ALA A 75 24.97 -15.24 -5.51
N LEU A 76 25.42 -16.08 -6.44
CA LEU A 76 25.99 -17.40 -6.13
C LEU A 76 27.27 -17.27 -5.29
N GLN A 77 28.18 -16.35 -5.64
CA GLN A 77 29.38 -16.09 -4.85
C GLN A 77 29.05 -15.72 -3.40
N VAL A 78 28.07 -14.84 -3.19
CA VAL A 78 27.66 -14.45 -1.83
C VAL A 78 26.95 -15.60 -1.12
N ALA A 79 26.10 -16.36 -1.81
CA ALA A 79 25.40 -17.51 -1.25
C ALA A 79 26.37 -18.63 -0.82
N PHE A 80 27.31 -19.04 -1.67
CA PHE A 80 28.35 -20.00 -1.29
C PHE A 80 29.23 -19.44 -0.17
N GLY A 81 29.62 -18.17 -0.25
CA GLY A 81 30.43 -17.52 0.76
C GLY A 81 29.75 -17.45 2.13
N SER A 82 28.42 -17.37 2.17
CA SER A 82 27.63 -17.37 3.41
C SER A 82 27.82 -18.63 4.25
N LEU A 83 28.18 -19.75 3.62
CA LEU A 83 28.41 -21.02 4.31
C LEU A 83 29.70 -21.01 5.14
N TYR A 84 30.62 -20.09 4.86
CA TYR A 84 31.96 -20.02 5.46
C TYR A 84 32.12 -18.87 6.46
N ARG A 85 31.05 -18.13 6.76
CA ARG A 85 31.09 -17.00 7.70
C ARG A 85 29.75 -16.81 8.39
N ASP A 86 29.79 -16.23 9.58
CA ASP A 86 28.59 -16.02 10.38
C ASP A 86 27.77 -14.80 9.91
N ASP A 87 28.47 -13.75 9.44
CA ASP A 87 27.85 -12.48 9.04
C ASP A 87 27.97 -12.26 7.52
N VAL A 88 26.82 -12.06 6.87
CA VAL A 88 26.72 -11.70 5.45
C VAL A 88 26.27 -10.26 5.33
N LEU A 89 27.11 -9.40 4.75
CA LEU A 89 26.68 -8.05 4.37
C LEU A 89 25.86 -8.16 3.09
N ILE A 90 24.55 -7.95 3.20
CA ILE A 90 23.63 -7.96 2.05
C ILE A 90 23.54 -6.55 1.47
N ASN A 91 23.85 -6.41 0.18
CA ASN A 91 23.61 -5.17 -0.54
C ASN A 91 22.11 -5.06 -0.93
N PRO A 92 21.37 -4.04 -0.46
CA PRO A 92 19.94 -3.92 -0.76
C PRO A 92 19.59 -3.88 -2.26
N SER A 93 20.50 -3.40 -3.13
CA SER A 93 20.26 -3.38 -4.57
C SER A 93 20.37 -4.77 -5.23
N ARG A 94 20.97 -5.74 -4.54
CA ARG A 94 21.21 -7.11 -5.03
C ARG A 94 20.43 -8.17 -4.25
N VAL A 95 19.66 -7.75 -3.25
CA VAL A 95 18.95 -8.66 -2.34
C VAL A 95 18.00 -9.63 -3.04
N VAL A 96 17.38 -9.22 -4.16
CA VAL A 96 16.47 -10.09 -4.93
C VAL A 96 17.23 -11.24 -5.61
N ALA A 97 18.38 -10.95 -6.23
CA ALA A 97 19.22 -11.97 -6.86
C ALA A 97 19.79 -12.93 -5.80
N LEU A 98 20.23 -12.38 -4.66
CA LEU A 98 20.71 -13.18 -3.53
C LEU A 98 19.61 -14.07 -2.94
N LEU A 99 18.39 -13.54 -2.78
CA LEU A 99 17.25 -14.29 -2.31
C LEU A 99 16.93 -15.46 -3.25
N ALA A 100 16.95 -15.22 -4.57
CA ALA A 100 16.74 -16.28 -5.56
C ALA A 100 17.76 -17.42 -5.40
N ALA A 101 19.04 -17.07 -5.29
CA ALA A 101 20.12 -18.04 -5.08
C ALA A 101 19.96 -18.78 -3.74
N ALA A 102 19.63 -18.06 -2.66
CA ALA A 102 19.41 -18.64 -1.34
C ALA A 102 18.22 -19.61 -1.33
N CYS A 103 17.12 -19.30 -2.02
CA CYS A 103 15.97 -20.18 -2.17
C CYS A 103 16.32 -21.44 -2.97
N MET A 104 16.99 -21.30 -4.12
CA MET A 104 17.43 -22.44 -4.94
C MET A 104 18.34 -23.38 -4.14
N LEU A 105 19.28 -22.81 -3.38
CA LEU A 105 20.23 -23.55 -2.55
C LEU A 105 19.66 -23.94 -1.18
N GLN A 106 18.40 -23.63 -0.86
CA GLN A 106 17.77 -23.93 0.43
C GLN A 106 18.60 -23.45 1.63
N LEU A 107 19.03 -22.18 1.60
CA LEU A 107 19.81 -21.52 2.65
C LEU A 107 18.90 -20.70 3.57
N ASP A 108 18.14 -21.37 4.45
CA ASP A 108 17.08 -20.75 5.25
C ASP A 108 17.53 -19.51 6.05
N GLY A 109 18.71 -19.56 6.67
CA GLY A 109 19.28 -18.42 7.40
C GLY A 109 19.52 -17.20 6.50
N LEU A 110 20.01 -17.43 5.28
CA LEU A 110 20.25 -16.36 4.30
C LEU A 110 18.93 -15.83 3.71
N ILE A 111 17.93 -16.69 3.49
CA ILE A 111 16.58 -16.30 3.07
C ILE A 111 15.97 -15.34 4.11
N GLN A 112 16.09 -15.66 5.40
CA GLN A 112 15.61 -14.80 6.49
C GLN A 112 16.32 -13.45 6.50
N GLN A 113 17.66 -13.43 6.38
CA GLN A 113 18.43 -12.18 6.33
C GLN A 113 18.08 -11.31 5.11
N CYS A 114 17.84 -11.93 3.95
CA CYS A 114 17.33 -11.21 2.76
C CYS A 114 15.96 -10.59 3.05
N GLY A 115 15.06 -11.34 3.69
CA GLY A 115 13.73 -10.85 4.08
C GLY A 115 13.78 -9.66 5.06
N GLU A 116 14.67 -9.69 6.06
CA GLU A 116 14.88 -8.55 6.96
C GLU A 116 15.42 -7.33 6.21
N THR A 117 16.44 -7.54 5.36
CA THR A 117 17.02 -6.45 4.54
C THR A 117 15.94 -5.81 3.67
N MET A 118 15.13 -6.62 2.97
CA MET A 118 14.03 -6.12 2.14
C MET A 118 13.02 -5.30 2.95
N LYS A 119 12.65 -5.73 4.16
CA LYS A 119 11.72 -4.99 5.03
C LYS A 119 12.29 -3.66 5.51
N GLU A 120 13.60 -3.59 5.73
CA GLU A 120 14.27 -2.38 6.19
C GLU A 120 14.48 -1.35 5.07
N THR A 121 14.55 -1.80 3.81
CA THR A 121 14.86 -0.96 2.64
C THR A 121 13.70 -0.80 1.65
N ILE A 122 12.45 -0.91 2.12
CA ILE A 122 11.26 -0.62 1.31
C ILE A 122 11.17 0.89 1.04
N THR A 123 11.12 1.25 -0.24
CA THR A 123 10.93 2.62 -0.73
C THR A 123 9.96 2.63 -1.92
N ALA A 124 9.64 3.82 -2.44
CA ALA A 124 8.82 3.96 -3.65
C ALA A 124 9.42 3.25 -4.88
N GLN A 125 10.74 3.07 -4.93
CA GLN A 125 11.45 2.42 -6.03
C GLN A 125 11.58 0.91 -5.86
N THR A 126 11.58 0.41 -4.62
CA THR A 126 11.80 -1.02 -4.35
C THR A 126 10.52 -1.78 -4.05
N VAL A 127 9.45 -1.11 -3.60
CA VAL A 127 8.27 -1.76 -3.02
C VAL A 127 7.56 -2.71 -3.99
N CYS A 128 7.41 -2.36 -5.26
CA CYS A 128 6.75 -3.21 -6.24
C CYS A 128 7.62 -4.43 -6.60
N GLY A 129 8.92 -4.21 -6.84
CA GLY A 129 9.90 -5.28 -7.04
C GLY A 129 9.91 -6.25 -5.87
N TYR A 130 10.02 -5.74 -4.64
CA TYR A 130 10.02 -6.55 -3.42
C TYR A 130 8.70 -7.28 -3.20
N TYR A 131 7.55 -6.66 -3.46
CA TYR A 131 6.24 -7.34 -3.37
C TYR A 131 6.15 -8.53 -4.34
N ASN A 132 6.62 -8.34 -5.57
CA ASN A 132 6.61 -9.40 -6.60
C ASN A 132 7.59 -10.53 -6.23
N SER A 133 8.84 -10.19 -5.91
CA SER A 133 9.85 -11.18 -5.50
C SER A 133 9.43 -11.94 -4.24
N ALA A 134 8.84 -11.27 -3.25
CA ALA A 134 8.31 -11.93 -2.06
C ALA A 134 7.19 -12.92 -2.40
N GLY A 135 6.37 -12.62 -3.40
CA GLY A 135 5.38 -13.57 -3.93
C GLY A 135 6.02 -14.77 -4.63
N THR A 136 7.04 -14.55 -5.45
CA THR A 136 7.77 -15.61 -6.17
C THR A 136 8.50 -16.57 -5.23
N TYR A 137 9.16 -16.03 -4.20
CA TYR A 137 10.01 -16.81 -3.29
C TYR A 137 9.33 -17.21 -1.96
N GLY A 138 8.05 -16.87 -1.76
CA GLY A 138 7.28 -17.30 -0.59
C GLY A 138 7.55 -16.50 0.71
N LEU A 139 7.95 -15.23 0.62
CA LEU A 139 8.22 -14.37 1.79
C LEU A 139 6.98 -13.53 2.15
N ASP A 140 5.97 -14.17 2.71
CA ASP A 140 4.69 -13.50 3.05
C ASP A 140 4.84 -12.30 3.99
N SER A 141 5.81 -12.35 4.92
CA SER A 141 6.08 -11.24 5.84
C SER A 141 6.59 -9.98 5.12
N VAL A 142 7.42 -10.14 4.09
CA VAL A 142 7.90 -9.06 3.22
C VAL A 142 6.75 -8.54 2.37
N LYS A 143 5.97 -9.44 1.76
CA LYS A 143 4.80 -9.08 0.94
C LYS A 143 3.80 -8.23 1.73
N LYS A 144 3.50 -8.62 2.98
CA LYS A 144 2.64 -7.86 3.89
C LYS A 144 3.23 -6.48 4.19
N LYS A 145 4.54 -6.37 4.44
CA LYS A 145 5.20 -5.09 4.69
C LYS A 145 5.21 -4.17 3.47
N CYS A 146 5.38 -4.70 2.26
CA CYS A 146 5.24 -3.94 1.02
C CYS A 146 3.80 -3.41 0.86
N LEU A 147 2.79 -4.24 1.11
CA LEU A 147 1.39 -3.81 1.06
C LEU A 147 1.09 -2.73 2.11
N GLU A 148 1.57 -2.90 3.34
CA GLU A 148 1.45 -1.88 4.39
C GLU A 148 2.13 -0.56 3.99
N TRP A 149 3.31 -0.62 3.39
CA TRP A 149 4.00 0.58 2.88
C TRP A 149 3.17 1.27 1.80
N LEU A 150 2.64 0.52 0.82
CA LEU A 150 1.80 1.06 -0.25
C LEU A 150 0.51 1.69 0.28
N LEU A 151 -0.18 1.04 1.22
CA LEU A 151 -1.40 1.59 1.82
C LEU A 151 -1.16 2.93 2.49
N ASN A 152 0.01 3.13 3.10
CA ASN A 152 0.37 4.36 3.78
C ASN A 152 0.94 5.44 2.84
N ASN A 153 1.58 5.04 1.74
CA ASN A 153 2.38 5.95 0.92
C ASN A 153 1.88 6.17 -0.50
N LEU A 154 0.96 5.34 -1.03
CA LEU A 154 0.49 5.45 -2.42
C LEU A 154 -0.03 6.86 -2.75
N MET A 155 -0.77 7.48 -1.83
CA MET A 155 -1.37 8.80 -2.06
C MET A 155 -0.40 9.96 -1.78
N THR A 156 0.68 9.72 -1.02
CA THR A 156 1.61 10.77 -0.56
C THR A 156 2.93 10.80 -1.34
N HIS A 157 3.36 9.67 -1.88
CA HIS A 157 4.62 9.49 -2.61
C HIS A 157 4.36 9.07 -4.06
N GLN A 158 3.43 9.75 -4.71
CA GLN A 158 3.04 9.46 -6.08
C GLN A 158 4.19 9.76 -7.06
N SER A 159 4.51 8.79 -7.91
CA SER A 159 5.48 8.94 -8.99
C SER A 159 5.08 8.11 -10.20
N VAL A 160 5.61 8.49 -11.36
CA VAL A 160 5.33 7.81 -12.63
C VAL A 160 5.83 6.37 -12.59
N GLY A 161 7.05 6.17 -12.07
CA GLY A 161 7.66 4.84 -11.92
C GLY A 161 6.79 3.94 -11.05
N LEU A 162 6.44 4.39 -9.84
CA LEU A 162 5.58 3.63 -8.92
C LEU A 162 4.25 3.24 -9.58
N PHE A 163 3.58 4.19 -10.23
CA PHE A 163 2.27 3.93 -10.85
C PHE A 163 2.36 2.97 -12.04
N LYS A 164 3.44 2.99 -12.81
CA LYS A 164 3.65 2.03 -13.90
C LYS A 164 3.90 0.61 -13.40
N GLU A 165 4.59 0.46 -12.28
CA GLU A 165 4.93 -0.85 -11.70
C GLU A 165 3.75 -1.52 -10.96
N LEU A 166 2.71 -0.76 -10.59
CA LEU A 166 1.54 -1.30 -9.90
C LEU A 166 0.66 -2.12 -10.86
N SER A 167 0.63 -3.43 -10.63
CA SER A 167 -0.29 -4.34 -11.34
C SER A 167 -1.75 -4.09 -10.97
N ILE A 168 -2.66 -4.52 -11.86
CA ILE A 168 -4.12 -4.45 -11.64
C ILE A 168 -4.53 -5.10 -10.32
N ASN A 169 -3.98 -6.29 -10.02
CA ASN A 169 -4.30 -7.03 -8.81
C ASN A 169 -3.81 -6.29 -7.54
N LEU A 170 -2.61 -5.71 -7.59
CA LEU A 170 -2.09 -4.95 -6.46
C LEU A 170 -2.89 -3.66 -6.26
N MET A 171 -3.20 -2.91 -7.32
CA MET A 171 -4.04 -1.72 -7.24
C MET A 171 -5.43 -2.05 -6.69
N LYS A 172 -6.06 -3.16 -7.13
CA LYS A 172 -7.33 -3.65 -6.59
C LYS A 172 -7.27 -3.84 -5.07
N GLN A 173 -6.22 -4.49 -4.56
CA GLN A 173 -6.03 -4.71 -3.11
C GLN A 173 -5.84 -3.39 -2.35
N LEU A 174 -5.18 -2.40 -2.96
CA LEU A 174 -4.97 -1.10 -2.34
C LEU A 174 -6.27 -0.31 -2.24
N ILE A 175 -7.06 -0.26 -3.32
CA ILE A 175 -8.31 0.52 -3.34
C ILE A 175 -9.42 -0.16 -2.53
N SER A 176 -9.47 -1.49 -2.48
CA SER A 176 -10.45 -2.21 -1.64
C SER A 176 -10.21 -2.01 -0.15
N SER A 177 -8.99 -1.70 0.25
CA SER A 177 -8.60 -1.58 1.65
C SER A 177 -9.15 -0.31 2.30
N SER A 178 -9.83 -0.50 3.43
CA SER A 178 -10.19 0.59 4.35
C SER A 178 -8.96 1.26 4.96
N ASN A 179 -7.81 0.59 4.93
CA ASN A 179 -6.55 1.10 5.46
C ASN A 179 -5.80 2.02 4.48
N LEU A 180 -6.26 2.20 3.24
CA LEU A 180 -5.65 3.14 2.31
C LEU A 180 -5.64 4.56 2.91
N PHE A 181 -4.47 5.20 2.90
CA PHE A 181 -4.27 6.52 3.46
C PHE A 181 -4.65 7.59 2.44
N VAL A 182 -5.90 8.07 2.51
CA VAL A 182 -6.42 9.11 1.60
C VAL A 182 -6.06 10.50 2.12
N LEU A 183 -5.69 11.44 1.23
CA LEU A 183 -5.14 12.74 1.61
C LEU A 183 -6.15 13.86 1.80
N GLN A 184 -7.24 13.92 1.02
CA GLN A 184 -8.36 14.83 1.25
C GLN A 184 -9.66 14.05 1.30
N VAL A 185 -10.10 13.50 0.17
CA VAL A 185 -11.41 12.86 0.00
C VAL A 185 -11.36 11.76 -1.06
N GLU A 186 -12.45 11.00 -1.20
CA GLU A 186 -12.54 9.86 -2.14
C GLU A 186 -12.31 10.26 -3.62
N MET A 187 -12.58 11.52 -4.00
CA MET A 187 -12.27 12.05 -5.33
C MET A 187 -10.76 12.01 -5.67
N ASP A 188 -9.88 12.08 -4.67
CA ASP A 188 -8.43 11.91 -4.88
C ASP A 188 -8.11 10.49 -5.33
N VAL A 189 -8.85 9.49 -4.84
CA VAL A 189 -8.69 8.08 -5.21
C VAL A 189 -9.11 7.86 -6.65
N TYR A 190 -10.26 8.41 -7.06
CA TYR A 190 -10.71 8.39 -8.46
C TYR A 190 -9.66 9.04 -9.38
N THR A 191 -9.15 10.21 -9.00
CA THR A 191 -8.13 10.93 -9.76
C THR A 191 -6.82 10.12 -9.86
N ALA A 192 -6.40 9.48 -8.77
CA ALA A 192 -5.22 8.59 -8.78
C ALA A 192 -5.44 7.38 -9.70
N LEU A 193 -6.61 6.75 -9.67
CA LEU A 193 -6.93 5.64 -10.57
C LEU A 193 -6.97 6.07 -12.04
N LYS A 194 -7.49 7.26 -12.34
CA LYS A 194 -7.45 7.82 -13.70
C LYS A 194 -6.01 8.00 -14.21
N LYS A 195 -5.13 8.58 -13.39
CA LYS A 195 -3.70 8.71 -13.70
C LYS A 195 -3.03 7.35 -13.90
N TRP A 196 -3.30 6.40 -13.00
CA TRP A 196 -2.75 5.05 -13.06
C TRP A 196 -3.19 4.32 -14.33
N MET A 197 -4.49 4.31 -14.63
CA MET A 197 -5.05 3.66 -15.82
C MET A 197 -4.43 4.24 -17.10
N PHE A 198 -4.28 5.56 -17.19
CA PHE A 198 -3.57 6.20 -18.30
C PHE A 198 -2.12 5.71 -18.43
N LEU A 199 -1.35 5.65 -17.32
CA LEU A 199 0.04 5.18 -17.35
C LEU A 199 0.18 3.70 -17.70
N GLN A 200 -0.83 2.88 -17.38
CA GLN A 200 -0.89 1.47 -17.79
C GLN A 200 -1.19 1.33 -19.29
N LEU A 201 -2.07 2.16 -19.83
CA LEU A 201 -2.46 2.16 -21.24
C LEU A 201 -1.42 2.83 -22.16
N VAL A 202 -0.64 3.77 -21.63
CA VAL A 202 0.39 4.51 -22.37
C VAL A 202 1.75 4.34 -21.67
N PRO A 203 2.34 3.13 -21.71
CA PRO A 203 3.58 2.83 -20.99
C PRO A 203 4.79 3.61 -21.50
N SER A 204 4.74 4.17 -22.72
CA SER A 204 5.79 5.03 -23.28
C SER A 204 5.83 6.43 -22.68
N TRP A 205 4.76 6.89 -22.02
CA TRP A 205 4.68 8.25 -21.47
C TRP A 205 5.67 8.45 -20.32
N ASN A 206 6.50 9.50 -20.35
CA ASN A 206 7.63 9.69 -19.42
C ASN A 206 7.75 11.11 -18.85
N GLY A 207 6.65 11.88 -18.87
CA GLY A 207 6.60 13.24 -18.32
C GLY A 207 6.64 13.29 -16.79
N SER A 208 6.51 14.49 -16.23
CA SER A 208 6.49 14.67 -14.77
C SER A 208 5.15 14.29 -14.16
N PHE A 209 5.14 13.73 -12.94
CA PHE A 209 3.88 13.27 -12.32
C PHE A 209 2.78 14.37 -12.22
N LYS A 210 3.19 15.65 -12.14
CA LYS A 210 2.28 16.81 -12.13
C LYS A 210 1.45 16.96 -13.42
N GLN A 211 2.00 16.52 -14.56
CA GLN A 211 1.35 16.61 -15.87
C GLN A 211 0.42 15.43 -16.17
N VAL A 212 0.53 14.32 -15.43
CA VAL A 212 -0.20 13.07 -15.74
C VAL A 212 -1.71 13.29 -15.82
N LEU A 213 -2.27 14.14 -14.95
CA LEU A 213 -3.72 14.36 -14.95
C LEU A 213 -4.21 15.05 -16.22
N SER A 214 -3.57 16.15 -16.63
CA SER A 214 -3.96 16.88 -17.83
C SER A 214 -3.79 16.04 -19.10
N GLU A 215 -2.74 15.23 -19.15
CA GLU A 215 -2.49 14.29 -20.24
C GLU A 215 -3.54 13.18 -20.27
N ALA A 216 -3.85 12.59 -19.11
CA ALA A 216 -4.92 11.59 -18.98
C ALA A 216 -6.29 12.17 -19.38
N ASP A 217 -6.62 13.38 -18.93
CA ASP A 217 -7.87 14.07 -19.29
C ASP A 217 -8.01 14.22 -20.81
N SER A 218 -6.94 14.68 -21.47
CA SER A 218 -6.90 14.87 -22.92
C SER A 218 -7.05 13.53 -23.66
N TRP A 219 -6.30 12.52 -23.21
CA TRP A 219 -6.30 11.18 -23.81
C TRP A 219 -7.66 10.48 -23.70
N PHE A 220 -8.30 10.51 -22.52
CA PHE A 220 -9.63 9.91 -22.35
C PHE A 220 -10.71 10.69 -23.11
N ALA A 221 -10.59 12.02 -23.20
CA ALA A 221 -11.52 12.83 -23.98
C ALA A 221 -11.44 12.52 -25.49
N GLU A 222 -10.24 12.24 -26.01
CA GLU A 222 -10.04 11.78 -27.39
C GLU A 222 -10.72 10.43 -27.64
N ARG A 223 -10.44 9.42 -26.80
CA ARG A 223 -11.06 8.10 -26.91
C ARG A 223 -12.58 8.14 -26.85
N ARG A 224 -13.14 8.98 -25.97
CA ARG A 224 -14.59 9.15 -25.88
C ARG A 224 -15.22 9.59 -27.21
N ARG A 225 -14.54 10.47 -27.97
CA ARG A 225 -15.01 10.91 -29.29
C ARG A 225 -14.95 9.80 -30.34
N GLU A 226 -13.99 8.88 -30.23
CA GLU A 226 -13.84 7.73 -31.14
C GLU A 226 -14.96 6.69 -30.95
N PHE A 227 -15.38 6.41 -29.70
CA PHE A 227 -16.36 5.36 -29.37
C PHE A 227 -17.83 5.80 -29.39
N GLY A 228 -18.14 6.99 -29.92
CA GLY A 228 -19.53 7.43 -30.09
C GLY A 228 -20.24 7.92 -28.82
N GLY A 229 -19.50 8.29 -27.77
CA GLY A 229 -20.01 9.05 -26.61
C GLY A 229 -20.95 8.34 -25.63
N ASP A 230 -21.61 7.25 -26.05
CA ASP A 230 -22.64 6.53 -25.27
C ASP A 230 -22.09 5.40 -24.39
N VAL A 231 -20.89 4.90 -24.67
CA VAL A 231 -20.28 3.78 -23.91
C VAL A 231 -19.21 4.32 -22.96
N ALA A 232 -19.24 3.88 -21.69
CA ALA A 232 -18.21 4.27 -20.74
C ALA A 232 -16.86 3.64 -21.07
N PHE A 233 -15.75 4.33 -20.81
CA PHE A 233 -14.42 3.82 -21.17
C PHE A 233 -14.14 2.43 -20.57
N LEU A 234 -14.55 2.18 -19.31
CA LEU A 234 -14.33 0.89 -18.65
C LEU A 234 -15.11 -0.27 -19.28
N GLU A 235 -16.14 -0.01 -20.08
CA GLU A 235 -16.90 -1.03 -20.81
C GLU A 235 -16.27 -1.34 -22.17
N SER A 236 -15.29 -0.55 -22.62
CA SER A 236 -14.52 -0.83 -23.83
C SER A 236 -13.59 -2.03 -23.65
N ALA A 237 -13.14 -2.61 -24.77
CA ALA A 237 -12.18 -3.70 -24.78
C ALA A 237 -10.86 -3.38 -24.05
N GLN A 238 -10.42 -2.11 -24.08
CA GLN A 238 -9.21 -1.66 -23.38
C GLN A 238 -9.46 -1.37 -21.90
N GLY A 239 -10.65 -0.87 -21.56
CA GLY A 239 -11.01 -0.50 -20.19
C GLY A 239 -11.44 -1.66 -19.30
N ASN A 240 -11.94 -2.75 -19.88
CA ASN A 240 -12.56 -3.85 -19.13
C ASN A 240 -11.65 -4.46 -18.05
N ALA A 241 -10.34 -4.57 -18.33
CA ALA A 241 -9.36 -5.10 -17.38
C ALA A 241 -9.27 -4.27 -16.07
N PHE A 242 -9.65 -3.00 -16.12
CA PHE A 242 -9.60 -2.07 -14.98
C PHE A 242 -10.90 -2.04 -14.16
N LEU A 243 -12.01 -2.57 -14.68
CA LEU A 243 -13.31 -2.62 -13.98
C LEU A 243 -13.20 -3.15 -12.54
N PRO A 244 -12.49 -4.28 -12.25
CA PRO A 244 -12.41 -4.80 -10.90
C PRO A 244 -11.74 -3.86 -9.90
N VAL A 245 -10.93 -2.92 -10.37
CA VAL A 245 -10.28 -1.90 -9.51
C VAL A 245 -11.26 -0.76 -9.23
N PHE A 246 -11.85 -0.19 -10.28
CA PHE A 246 -12.77 0.95 -10.17
C PHE A 246 -14.07 0.59 -9.43
N ALA A 247 -14.49 -0.67 -9.45
CA ALA A 247 -15.63 -1.16 -8.67
C ALA A 247 -15.46 -1.00 -7.14
N HIS A 248 -14.24 -0.75 -6.65
CA HIS A 248 -13.96 -0.51 -5.22
C HIS A 248 -13.91 0.99 -4.86
N LEU A 249 -14.19 1.89 -5.81
CA LEU A 249 -14.40 3.30 -5.48
C LEU A 249 -15.66 3.46 -4.64
N ARG A 250 -15.58 4.28 -3.59
CA ARG A 250 -16.75 4.59 -2.75
C ARG A 250 -17.51 5.76 -3.36
N LEU A 251 -18.13 5.50 -4.52
CA LEU A 251 -18.79 6.51 -5.35
C LEU A 251 -19.78 7.37 -4.57
N GLN A 252 -20.42 6.81 -3.54
CA GLN A 252 -21.33 7.54 -2.66
C GLN A 252 -20.69 8.79 -2.05
N TYR A 253 -19.38 8.79 -1.76
CA TYR A 253 -18.67 9.95 -1.20
C TYR A 253 -18.03 10.85 -2.26
N ILE A 254 -18.10 10.46 -3.53
CA ILE A 254 -17.69 11.31 -4.65
C ILE A 254 -18.89 12.13 -5.12
N VAL A 255 -20.06 11.50 -5.26
CA VAL A 255 -21.26 12.16 -5.77
C VAL A 255 -21.95 13.08 -4.75
N SER A 256 -21.56 13.03 -3.48
CA SER A 256 -22.01 13.98 -2.46
C SER A 256 -21.47 15.41 -2.66
N ASP A 257 -20.57 15.62 -3.62
CA ASP A 257 -20.06 16.93 -4.03
C ASP A 257 -20.39 17.20 -5.50
N LEU A 258 -21.10 18.30 -5.79
CA LEU A 258 -21.61 18.59 -7.14
C LEU A 258 -20.49 18.77 -8.18
N ALA A 259 -19.37 19.38 -7.79
CA ALA A 259 -18.24 19.56 -8.69
C ALA A 259 -17.62 18.21 -9.07
N SER A 260 -17.41 17.35 -8.06
CA SER A 260 -16.89 15.98 -8.24
C SER A 260 -17.84 15.11 -9.06
N ALA A 261 -19.14 15.14 -8.79
CA ALA A 261 -20.17 14.45 -9.56
C ALA A 261 -20.12 14.82 -11.05
N ARG A 262 -20.08 16.12 -11.36
CA ARG A 262 -19.98 16.62 -12.74
C ARG A 262 -18.68 16.19 -13.42
N ILE A 263 -17.57 16.14 -12.70
CA ILE A 263 -16.29 15.67 -13.26
C ILE A 263 -16.41 14.19 -13.65
N VAL A 264 -16.91 13.33 -12.75
CA VAL A 264 -17.02 11.89 -13.01
C VAL A 264 -17.97 11.60 -14.18
N GLU A 265 -19.11 12.30 -14.27
CA GLU A 265 -20.03 12.18 -15.40
C GLU A 265 -19.40 12.65 -16.72
N ARG A 266 -18.74 13.81 -16.70
CA ARG A 266 -18.08 14.37 -17.89
C ARG A 266 -16.95 13.47 -18.38
N ASP A 267 -16.21 12.87 -17.47
CA ASP A 267 -15.11 11.98 -17.81
C ASP A 267 -15.60 10.69 -18.50
N ALA A 268 -16.83 10.25 -18.22
CA ALA A 268 -17.47 9.06 -18.79
C ALA A 268 -16.57 7.80 -18.74
N LEU A 269 -15.78 7.67 -17.67
CA LEU A 269 -14.95 6.49 -17.45
C LEU A 269 -15.77 5.34 -16.86
N LEU A 270 -16.66 5.67 -15.92
CA LEU A 270 -17.49 4.70 -15.19
C LEU A 270 -18.79 4.40 -15.96
N PRO A 271 -19.30 3.16 -15.89
CA PRO A 271 -20.64 2.84 -16.39
C PRO A 271 -21.69 3.78 -15.79
N SER A 272 -22.59 4.30 -16.63
CA SER A 272 -23.66 5.22 -16.21
C SER A 272 -24.58 4.60 -15.15
N GLU A 273 -24.84 3.29 -15.27
CA GLU A 273 -25.64 2.51 -14.31
C GLU A 273 -25.07 2.46 -12.90
N TRP A 274 -23.74 2.56 -12.76
CA TRP A 274 -23.12 2.63 -11.43
C TRP A 274 -23.47 3.96 -10.74
N LEU A 275 -23.40 5.06 -11.49
CA LEU A 275 -23.73 6.39 -10.97
C LEU A 275 -25.23 6.53 -10.69
N SER A 276 -26.10 6.09 -11.62
CA SER A 276 -27.56 6.16 -11.45
C SER A 276 -28.02 5.43 -10.18
N SER A 277 -27.48 4.23 -9.94
CA SER A 277 -27.76 3.42 -8.74
C SER A 277 -27.32 4.15 -7.46
N VAL A 278 -26.12 4.74 -7.46
CA VAL A 278 -25.59 5.46 -6.30
C VAL A 278 -26.35 6.76 -6.05
N TYR A 279 -26.72 7.52 -7.07
CA TYR A 279 -27.57 8.72 -6.92
C TYR A 279 -28.90 8.37 -6.28
N LYS A 280 -29.56 7.29 -6.73
CA LYS A 280 -30.80 6.80 -6.13
C LYS A 280 -30.60 6.45 -4.65
N GLN A 281 -29.54 5.71 -4.32
CA GLN A 281 -29.22 5.35 -2.93
C GLN A 281 -28.97 6.59 -2.07
N GLN A 282 -28.22 7.57 -2.55
CA GLN A 282 -27.93 8.81 -1.82
C GLN A 282 -29.20 9.65 -1.61
N TRP A 283 -30.10 9.69 -2.60
CA TRP A 283 -31.41 10.33 -2.46
C TRP A 283 -32.24 9.69 -1.35
N PHE A 284 -32.36 8.36 -1.32
CA PHE A 284 -33.10 7.67 -0.25
C PHE A 284 -32.42 7.82 1.11
N ALA A 285 -31.08 7.78 1.18
CA ALA A 285 -30.35 8.03 2.41
C ALA A 285 -30.61 9.45 2.95
N MET A 286 -30.71 10.45 2.08
CA MET A 286 -31.11 11.81 2.45
C MET A 286 -32.54 11.85 2.98
N LEU A 287 -33.50 11.22 2.30
CA LEU A 287 -34.89 11.16 2.76
C LEU A 287 -34.99 10.45 4.12
N ARG A 288 -34.26 9.36 4.34
CA ARG A 288 -34.21 8.66 5.64
C ARG A 288 -33.63 9.54 6.74
N ALA A 289 -32.54 10.25 6.47
CA ALA A 289 -31.93 11.17 7.42
C ALA A 289 -32.89 12.29 7.85
N GLU A 290 -33.73 12.80 6.93
CA GLU A 290 -34.67 13.88 7.20
C GLU A 290 -36.02 13.42 7.76
N GLN A 291 -36.55 12.28 7.30
CA GLN A 291 -37.94 11.84 7.57
C GLN A 291 -38.05 10.66 8.53
N ASP A 292 -37.07 9.74 8.50
CA ASP A 292 -37.10 8.47 9.26
C ASP A 292 -36.28 8.54 10.55
N ASN A 293 -35.92 9.76 10.98
CA ASN A 293 -35.10 10.01 12.17
C ASN A 293 -33.81 9.17 12.23
N ASP A 294 -33.15 8.92 11.09
CA ASP A 294 -31.83 8.29 11.10
C ASP A 294 -30.83 9.23 11.78
N ILE A 295 -30.59 8.96 13.07
CA ILE A 295 -29.62 9.70 13.88
C ILE A 295 -28.18 9.25 13.60
N GLY A 296 -27.95 8.33 12.66
CA GLY A 296 -26.65 7.72 12.35
C GLY A 296 -26.37 6.43 13.13
N PRO A 297 -25.24 5.75 12.86
CA PRO A 297 -24.95 4.42 13.41
C PRO A 297 -24.97 4.36 14.93
N GLN A 298 -25.62 3.32 15.48
CA GLN A 298 -25.74 3.08 16.93
C GLN A 298 -24.89 1.92 17.43
N GLU A 299 -24.47 1.02 16.54
CA GLU A 299 -23.63 -0.14 16.86
C GLU A 299 -22.41 -0.18 15.93
N ILE A 300 -21.27 -0.65 16.46
CA ILE A 300 -20.05 -0.77 15.67
C ILE A 300 -20.12 -2.05 14.86
N ASN A 301 -20.44 -1.91 13.58
CA ASN A 301 -20.19 -2.95 12.59
C ASN A 301 -18.86 -2.65 11.87
N LYS A 302 -17.82 -3.44 12.18
CA LYS A 302 -16.49 -3.26 11.60
C LYS A 302 -16.49 -3.46 10.09
N GLU A 303 -17.12 -4.52 9.60
CA GLU A 303 -17.16 -4.88 8.19
C GLU A 303 -17.86 -3.79 7.38
N GLU A 304 -18.96 -3.27 7.92
CA GLU A 304 -19.69 -2.16 7.32
C GLU A 304 -18.85 -0.87 7.28
N LEU A 305 -18.20 -0.49 8.38
CA LEU A 305 -17.35 0.69 8.39
C LEU A 305 -16.17 0.52 7.44
N GLU A 306 -15.55 -0.65 7.40
CA GLU A 306 -14.46 -0.94 6.48
C GLU A 306 -14.91 -0.91 5.02
N GLY A 307 -16.09 -1.42 4.69
CA GLY A 307 -16.62 -1.44 3.33
C GLY A 307 -17.20 -0.11 2.85
N ASN A 308 -17.91 0.60 3.73
CA ASN A 308 -18.83 1.68 3.35
C ASN A 308 -18.48 3.05 3.94
N SER A 309 -17.43 3.22 4.73
CA SER A 309 -17.09 4.55 5.28
C SER A 309 -16.57 5.50 4.21
N MET A 310 -16.71 6.81 4.40
CA MET A 310 -15.90 7.81 3.72
C MET A 310 -14.43 7.57 4.05
N ARG A 311 -13.52 7.77 3.09
CA ARG A 311 -12.08 7.85 3.36
C ARG A 311 -11.63 9.28 3.10
N CYS A 312 -11.00 9.87 4.09
CA CYS A 312 -10.54 11.25 4.01
C CYS A 312 -9.30 11.46 4.88
N GLY A 313 -8.61 12.56 4.67
CA GLY A 313 -7.41 12.84 5.46
C GLY A 313 -6.92 14.27 5.38
N ARG A 314 -5.81 14.52 6.06
CA ARG A 314 -5.16 15.81 6.12
C ARG A 314 -3.68 15.65 6.41
N LYS A 315 -2.84 16.49 5.81
CA LYS A 315 -1.42 16.61 6.17
C LYS A 315 -1.22 17.88 6.98
N LEU A 316 -0.69 17.76 8.19
CA LEU A 316 -0.22 18.87 9.00
C LEU A 316 1.29 18.98 8.81
N ALA A 317 1.76 20.11 8.24
CA ALA A 317 3.17 20.27 7.92
C ALA A 317 4.06 20.50 9.15
N LYS A 318 3.49 21.10 10.21
CA LYS A 318 4.17 21.47 11.45
C LYS A 318 3.17 21.45 12.61
N ASP A 319 3.68 21.55 13.83
CA ASP A 319 2.84 21.76 15.01
C ASP A 319 2.19 23.14 14.96
N GLY A 320 1.01 23.28 15.55
CA GLY A 320 0.22 24.51 15.55
C GLY A 320 -1.29 24.26 15.61
N ASP A 321 -2.08 25.29 15.44
CA ASP A 321 -3.54 25.19 15.47
C ASP A 321 -4.10 25.05 14.05
N TYR A 322 -4.90 24.01 13.85
CA TYR A 322 -5.56 23.72 12.58
C TYR A 322 -7.04 23.45 12.83
N CYS A 323 -7.89 24.02 11.99
CA CYS A 323 -9.33 23.75 11.99
C CYS A 323 -9.79 23.60 10.55
N TRP A 324 -10.48 22.50 10.24
CA TRP A 324 -10.93 22.20 8.88
C TRP A 324 -12.22 21.38 8.86
N ARG A 325 -12.78 21.27 7.65
CA ARG A 325 -13.89 20.40 7.27
C ARG A 325 -13.47 19.58 6.06
N TRP A 326 -13.99 18.36 5.94
CA TRP A 326 -13.95 17.65 4.66
C TRP A 326 -15.21 17.97 3.87
N THR A 327 -15.06 18.22 2.58
CA THR A 327 -16.14 18.60 1.68
C THR A 327 -17.09 17.44 1.42
N GLY A 328 -18.35 17.76 1.10
CA GLY A 328 -19.39 16.81 0.73
C GLY A 328 -20.68 16.99 1.53
N PHE A 329 -21.80 16.59 0.96
CA PHE A 329 -23.07 16.50 1.66
C PHE A 329 -23.08 15.28 2.61
N ASN A 330 -22.78 15.51 3.89
CA ASN A 330 -22.76 14.47 4.92
C ASN A 330 -24.11 14.37 5.66
N PHE A 331 -25.22 14.41 4.92
CA PHE A 331 -26.59 14.25 5.46
C PHE A 331 -26.91 15.22 6.62
N GLY A 332 -26.54 16.48 6.43
CA GLY A 332 -26.74 17.54 7.42
C GLY A 332 -25.77 17.53 8.60
N LEU A 333 -24.78 16.64 8.64
CA LEU A 333 -23.76 16.65 9.70
C LEU A 333 -22.53 17.48 9.28
N ASP A 334 -22.49 18.75 9.68
CA ASP A 334 -21.30 19.59 9.53
C ASP A 334 -20.28 19.27 10.64
N LEU A 335 -19.31 18.39 10.33
CA LEU A 335 -18.28 17.97 11.26
C LEU A 335 -17.02 18.83 11.11
N LEU A 336 -16.77 19.66 12.11
CA LEU A 336 -15.54 20.39 12.28
C LEU A 336 -14.49 19.53 12.97
N VAL A 337 -13.28 19.52 12.42
CA VAL A 337 -12.13 18.88 13.05
C VAL A 337 -11.08 19.91 13.39
N THR A 338 -10.63 19.87 14.63
CA THR A 338 -9.59 20.76 15.16
C THR A 338 -8.42 19.94 15.67
N TYR A 339 -7.21 20.32 15.26
CA TYR A 339 -5.98 19.95 15.93
C TYR A 339 -5.48 21.19 16.68
N THR A 340 -5.42 21.12 18.01
CA THR A 340 -4.89 22.19 18.86
C THR A 340 -4.34 21.58 20.13
N ASN A 341 -3.24 22.12 20.66
CA ASN A 341 -2.60 21.61 21.87
C ASN A 341 -2.40 20.08 21.87
N ARG A 342 -2.15 19.50 20.68
CA ARG A 342 -1.97 18.05 20.45
C ARG A 342 -3.21 17.19 20.73
N TYR A 343 -4.38 17.79 20.75
CA TYR A 343 -5.66 17.08 20.74
C TYR A 343 -6.27 17.11 19.35
N ILE A 344 -6.95 16.01 18.98
CA ILE A 344 -7.92 16.03 17.90
C ILE A 344 -9.29 16.15 18.53
N ILE A 345 -10.03 17.18 18.11
CA ILE A 345 -11.36 17.51 18.60
C ILE A 345 -12.33 17.44 17.42
N PHE A 346 -13.46 16.78 17.63
CA PHE A 346 -14.59 16.80 16.72
C PHE A 346 -15.68 17.69 17.28
N LYS A 347 -16.24 18.55 16.42
CA LYS A 347 -17.38 19.39 16.74
C LYS A 347 -18.48 19.21 15.70
N ARG A 348 -19.71 18.99 16.17
CA ARG A 348 -20.88 19.08 15.30
C ARG A 348 -21.30 20.53 15.20
N ASN A 349 -20.92 21.23 14.14
CA ASN A 349 -21.31 22.62 13.94
C ASN A 349 -22.77 22.71 13.51
N THR A 350 -23.54 23.63 14.09
CA THR A 350 -24.95 23.84 13.69
C THR A 350 -25.36 25.29 13.71
N LEU A 351 -25.14 26.00 14.81
CA LEU A 351 -25.58 27.38 14.98
C LEU A 351 -24.41 28.36 15.08
N ASN A 352 -23.27 27.90 15.62
CA ASN A 352 -22.22 28.80 16.09
C ASN A 352 -21.27 29.32 14.99
N GLN A 353 -21.23 28.67 13.82
CA GLN A 353 -20.40 29.10 12.71
C GLN A 353 -21.13 28.94 11.37
N PRO A 354 -20.77 29.75 10.35
CA PRO A 354 -21.30 29.59 9.00
C PRO A 354 -21.13 28.15 8.50
N CYS A 355 -22.22 27.58 8.02
CA CYS A 355 -22.25 26.25 7.41
C CYS A 355 -22.26 26.43 5.89
N SER A 356 -21.47 25.62 5.17
CA SER A 356 -21.40 25.68 3.70
C SER A 356 -22.54 24.92 2.99
N GLY A 357 -23.41 24.25 3.75
CA GLY A 357 -24.52 23.46 3.22
C GLY A 357 -25.62 23.26 4.27
N SER A 358 -26.58 22.39 3.96
CA SER A 358 -27.68 22.05 4.86
C SER A 358 -27.17 21.42 6.16
N VAL A 359 -27.85 21.70 7.28
CA VAL A 359 -27.53 21.16 8.59
C VAL A 359 -28.74 20.48 9.20
N SER A 360 -28.53 19.30 9.77
CA SER A 360 -29.55 18.54 10.47
C SER A 360 -29.85 19.18 11.82
N LEU A 361 -31.13 19.49 12.05
CA LEU A 361 -31.61 20.09 13.29
C LEU A 361 -32.00 19.06 14.36
N GLN A 362 -31.77 17.76 14.13
CA GLN A 362 -31.99 16.72 15.12
C GLN A 362 -31.19 17.02 16.41
N PRO A 363 -31.71 16.75 17.62
CA PRO A 363 -31.02 17.08 18.87
C PRO A 363 -29.64 16.45 18.98
N ARG A 364 -29.53 15.18 18.57
CA ARG A 364 -28.30 14.39 18.61
C ARG A 364 -28.10 13.68 17.28
N ARG A 365 -26.85 13.54 16.87
CA ARG A 365 -26.43 12.73 15.71
C ARG A 365 -25.20 11.92 16.09
N SER A 366 -25.13 10.71 15.58
CA SER A 366 -24.06 9.75 15.82
C SER A 366 -23.27 9.54 14.54
N ILE A 367 -21.96 9.39 14.69
CA ILE A 367 -21.05 8.97 13.63
C ILE A 367 -20.27 7.76 14.10
N ALA A 368 -20.14 6.76 13.25
CA ALA A 368 -19.13 5.73 13.45
C ALA A 368 -17.86 6.15 12.72
N PHE A 369 -16.71 6.04 13.39
CA PHE A 369 -15.45 6.47 12.81
C PHE A 369 -14.25 5.63 13.25
N ARG A 370 -13.19 5.72 12.45
CA ARG A 370 -11.84 5.31 12.82
C ARG A 370 -10.86 6.38 12.39
N LEU A 371 -10.20 6.98 13.35
CA LEU A 371 -9.15 7.97 13.15
C LEU A 371 -7.79 7.28 13.25
N ARG A 372 -6.91 7.59 12.31
CA ARG A 372 -5.52 7.11 12.23
C ARG A 372 -4.60 8.28 12.00
N LEU A 373 -3.48 8.25 12.70
CA LEU A 373 -2.42 9.23 12.58
C LEU A 373 -1.12 8.51 12.32
N ALA A 374 -0.31 9.05 11.42
CA ALA A 374 1.01 8.53 11.14
C ALA A 374 1.98 9.65 10.79
N SER A 375 3.25 9.43 11.10
CA SER A 375 4.37 10.20 10.54
C SER A 375 5.33 9.24 9.85
N PHE A 376 6.02 9.75 8.83
CA PHE A 376 6.91 8.97 8.00
C PHE A 376 8.25 9.66 7.86
N ASP A 377 9.32 8.89 7.70
CA ASP A 377 10.61 9.42 7.28
C ASP A 377 10.63 9.74 5.77
N SER A 378 11.77 10.18 5.25
CA SER A 378 11.94 10.51 3.83
C SER A 378 11.78 9.33 2.88
N SER A 379 11.87 8.09 3.37
CA SER A 379 11.67 6.86 2.60
C SER A 379 10.22 6.37 2.61
N GLY A 380 9.34 7.02 3.39
CA GLY A 380 7.97 6.58 3.62
C GLY A 380 7.84 5.52 4.73
N LYS A 381 8.91 5.22 5.46
CA LYS A 381 8.86 4.30 6.61
C LYS A 381 8.18 4.99 7.78
N MET A 382 7.25 4.27 8.40
CA MET A 382 6.46 4.78 9.52
C MET A 382 7.34 5.00 10.76
N ILE A 383 7.38 6.23 11.27
CA ILE A 383 8.11 6.60 12.49
C ILE A 383 7.19 6.43 13.70
N CYS A 384 5.97 6.97 13.62
CA CYS A 384 4.98 6.82 14.67
C CYS A 384 3.59 6.63 14.08
N SER A 385 2.73 5.93 14.81
CA SER A 385 1.32 5.74 14.46
C SER A 385 0.44 5.66 15.68
N ARG A 386 -0.80 6.15 15.53
CA ARG A 386 -1.86 6.11 16.54
C ARG A 386 -3.20 5.84 15.86
N THR A 387 -4.10 5.19 16.57
CA THR A 387 -5.48 4.98 16.11
C THR A 387 -6.45 5.03 17.28
N THR A 388 -7.66 5.51 17.02
CA THR A 388 -8.78 5.41 17.98
C THR A 388 -9.36 4.00 18.08
N GLY A 389 -8.99 3.10 17.16
CA GLY A 389 -9.84 1.95 16.83
C GLY A 389 -11.15 2.42 16.19
N TYR A 390 -12.12 1.52 16.14
CA TYR A 390 -13.48 1.82 15.69
C TYR A 390 -14.27 2.38 16.88
N GLN A 391 -14.92 3.51 16.69
CA GLN A 391 -15.68 4.20 17.73
C GLN A 391 -16.99 4.74 17.17
N ILE A 392 -17.97 4.93 18.05
CA ILE A 392 -19.15 5.75 17.78
C ILE A 392 -19.07 6.98 18.65
N LEU A 393 -19.37 8.13 18.06
CA LEU A 393 -19.47 9.40 18.75
C LEU A 393 -20.83 10.02 18.48
N THR A 394 -21.58 10.28 19.55
CA THR A 394 -22.86 11.02 19.50
C THR A 394 -22.63 12.45 19.96
N LEU A 395 -23.04 13.41 19.12
CA LEU A 395 -22.88 14.84 19.37
C LEU A 395 -24.23 15.57 19.36
N GLU A 396 -24.44 16.39 20.37
CA GLU A 396 -25.45 17.45 20.38
C GLU A 396 -25.04 18.62 19.47
N LYS A 397 -25.97 19.54 19.22
CA LYS A 397 -25.71 20.74 18.42
C LYS A 397 -24.57 21.56 19.04
N ASP A 398 -23.57 21.87 18.23
CA ASP A 398 -22.39 22.64 18.60
C ASP A 398 -21.51 22.03 19.71
N GLN A 399 -21.76 20.75 20.07
CA GLN A 399 -20.95 20.03 21.04
C GLN A 399 -19.56 19.71 20.47
N GLU A 400 -18.54 19.89 21.30
CA GLU A 400 -17.15 19.51 21.03
C GLU A 400 -16.75 18.31 21.88
N GLN A 401 -16.00 17.38 21.31
CA GLN A 401 -15.46 16.23 22.01
C GLN A 401 -14.01 15.98 21.59
N ILE A 402 -13.12 15.83 22.56
CA ILE A 402 -11.76 15.33 22.33
C ILE A 402 -11.87 13.85 21.94
N VAL A 403 -11.38 13.50 20.75
CA VAL A 403 -11.39 12.13 20.22
C VAL A 403 -10.01 11.48 20.22
N MET A 404 -8.94 12.26 20.32
CA MET A 404 -7.60 11.72 20.52
C MET A 404 -6.70 12.71 21.26
N ASN A 405 -5.90 12.20 22.20
CA ASN A 405 -4.78 12.91 22.83
C ASN A 405 -3.46 12.39 22.26
N LEU A 406 -2.64 13.29 21.73
CA LEU A 406 -1.35 12.98 21.13
C LEU A 406 -0.24 13.41 22.10
N ASP A 407 0.10 12.49 23.01
CA ASP A 407 1.14 12.71 24.02
C ASP A 407 2.44 13.29 23.41
N SER A 408 3.04 14.24 24.14
CA SER A 408 3.96 15.27 23.64
C SER A 408 5.32 14.78 23.15
N ARG A 409 5.77 13.56 23.50
CA ARG A 409 7.18 13.18 23.36
C ARG A 409 7.58 12.53 22.03
N LEU A 410 6.63 12.14 21.17
CA LEU A 410 6.90 11.30 19.99
C LEU A 410 6.23 11.75 18.69
N LEU A 411 5.66 12.97 18.64
CA LEU A 411 5.07 13.49 17.40
C LEU A 411 6.15 14.04 16.49
N THR A 412 6.28 13.43 15.31
CA THR A 412 7.13 13.91 14.23
C THR A 412 6.24 14.49 13.13
N PHE A 413 6.66 15.63 12.58
CA PHE A 413 5.97 16.28 11.46
C PHE A 413 6.73 16.07 10.15
N PRO A 414 6.04 15.98 9.00
CA PRO A 414 4.60 16.17 8.82
C PRO A 414 3.76 15.04 9.42
N LEU A 415 2.64 15.42 10.05
CA LEU A 415 1.68 14.50 10.63
C LEU A 415 0.54 14.27 9.64
N TYR A 416 0.30 13.01 9.31
CA TYR A 416 -0.74 12.59 8.40
C TYR A 416 -1.92 12.07 9.20
N ILE A 417 -3.10 12.61 8.93
CA ILE A 417 -4.37 12.27 9.56
C ILE A 417 -5.22 11.57 8.52
N CYS A 418 -5.76 10.40 8.83
CA CYS A 418 -6.72 9.69 7.99
C CYS A 418 -7.93 9.31 8.84
N CYS A 419 -9.12 9.56 8.31
CA CYS A 419 -10.37 9.21 8.94
C CYS A 419 -11.21 8.34 8.02
N ASN A 420 -11.83 7.34 8.64
CA ASN A 420 -12.93 6.59 8.09
C ASN A 420 -14.21 7.08 8.80
N PHE A 421 -15.21 7.60 8.09
CA PHE A 421 -16.47 8.07 8.67
C PHE A 421 -17.69 7.38 8.07
N LEU A 422 -18.65 7.01 8.90
CA LEU A 422 -19.97 6.54 8.49
C LEU A 422 -21.03 7.42 9.17
N TYR A 423 -21.80 8.14 8.36
CA TYR A 423 -22.72 9.20 8.82
C TYR A 423 -24.18 8.78 8.93
N THR A 424 -24.57 7.72 8.22
CA THR A 424 -25.93 7.19 8.16
C THR A 424 -25.93 5.74 8.60
N SER A 425 -27.04 5.29 9.15
CA SER A 425 -27.23 3.89 9.49
C SER A 425 -27.37 3.04 8.21
N PRO A 426 -26.90 1.78 8.23
CA PRO A 426 -27.19 0.84 7.16
C PRO A 426 -28.70 0.73 6.95
N GLU A 427 -29.11 0.50 5.70
CA GLU A 427 -30.49 0.07 5.46
C GLU A 427 -30.70 -1.26 6.16
N LYS A 428 -31.69 -1.32 7.06
CA LYS A 428 -32.22 -2.59 7.52
C LYS A 428 -32.74 -3.29 6.27
N ARG A 429 -32.13 -4.43 5.90
CA ARG A 429 -32.72 -5.28 4.87
C ARG A 429 -34.12 -5.63 5.37
N ALA A 430 -35.14 -5.27 4.60
CA ALA A 430 -36.47 -5.77 4.87
C ALA A 430 -36.39 -7.29 4.68
N ASP A 431 -36.57 -8.04 5.76
CA ASP A 431 -36.70 -9.49 5.74
C ASP A 431 -37.94 -9.94 4.95
#